data_AF-A0A8B7J584-F1
#
_entry.id   AF-A0A8B7J584-F1
#
_cell.length_a   1.000
_cell.length_b   1.000
_cell.length_c   1.000
_cell.angle_alpha   90.00
_cell.angle_beta   90.00
_cell.angle_gamma   90.00
#
_symmetry.space_group_name_H-M   'P 1'
#
loop_
_entity.id
_entity.type
_entity.pdbx_description
1 polymer ?
#
loop_
_entity_poly.entity_id
_entity_poly.type
_entity_poly.pdbx_seq_one_letter_code
_entity_poly.pdbx_strand_id
1 'polypeptide(L)'
;TQYPPPTMSLSPRGHVGTGTNVTIRCQSTYGATFVLHKAGSSVPIRRQDVDRGDTATFVLPGVTPSDAGTYGCSYRPRGFPFASSRRSPAVTLE
;
A
#
# COMPACT_ATOMS: atom_id res chain seq x y z
N THR A 1 5.31 16.41 -12.54
CA THR A 1 6.31 16.21 -11.47
C THR A 1 6.01 14.92 -10.73
N GLN A 2 6.97 14.00 -10.66
CA GLN A 2 6.78 12.66 -10.10
C GLN A 2 7.60 12.53 -8.80
N TYR A 3 6.94 12.21 -7.70
CA TYR A 3 7.56 12.04 -6.39
C TYR A 3 8.27 10.68 -6.27
N PRO A 4 9.28 10.53 -5.38
CA PRO A 4 9.96 9.25 -5.18
C PRO A 4 8.98 8.17 -4.70
N PRO A 5 9.20 6.90 -5.09
CA PRO A 5 8.34 5.80 -4.67
C PRO A 5 8.34 5.65 -3.14
N PRO A 6 7.20 5.27 -2.53
CA PRO A 6 7.15 4.99 -1.11
C PRO A 6 7.85 3.66 -0.79
N THR A 7 8.32 3.53 0.45
CA THR A 7 8.77 2.23 0.98
C THR A 7 7.54 1.41 1.35
N MET A 8 7.52 0.13 1.00
CA MET A 8 6.40 -0.77 1.26
C MET A 8 6.89 -2.02 1.98
N SER A 9 6.11 -2.50 2.94
CA SER A 9 6.36 -3.77 3.63
C SER A 9 5.06 -4.50 3.91
N LEU A 10 5.17 -5.83 4.06
CA LEU A 10 4.06 -6.73 4.35
C LEU A 10 4.44 -7.58 5.57
N SER A 11 3.47 -7.86 6.43
CA SER A 11 3.62 -8.68 7.64
C SER A 11 2.34 -9.48 7.92
N PRO A 12 2.41 -10.79 8.23
CA PRO A 12 3.61 -11.63 8.22
C PRO A 12 4.15 -11.83 6.80
N ARG A 13 5.47 -11.99 6.66
CA ARG A 13 6.11 -12.29 5.38
C ARG A 13 6.09 -13.79 5.11
N GLY A 14 6.02 -14.17 3.83
CA GLY A 14 6.02 -15.57 3.39
C GLY A 14 4.61 -16.07 3.12
N HIS A 15 4.43 -17.39 3.22
CA HIS A 15 3.16 -18.05 2.92
C HIS A 15 2.17 -17.80 4.06
N VAL A 16 1.02 -17.20 3.75
CA VAL A 16 0.03 -16.81 4.73
C VAL A 16 -1.18 -17.73 4.65
N GLY A 17 -1.42 -18.49 5.71
CA GLY A 17 -2.61 -19.34 5.81
C GLY A 17 -3.90 -18.52 5.79
N THR A 18 -4.96 -19.11 5.22
CA THR A 18 -6.30 -18.49 5.18
C THR A 18 -6.78 -18.13 6.58
N GLY A 19 -7.44 -16.98 6.73
CA GLY A 19 -7.92 -16.49 8.03
C GLY A 19 -6.88 -15.69 8.83
N THR A 20 -5.65 -15.54 8.32
CA THR A 20 -4.62 -14.70 8.97
C THR A 20 -4.83 -13.23 8.64
N ASN A 21 -4.50 -12.33 9.57
CA ASN A 21 -4.53 -10.90 9.33
C ASN A 21 -3.19 -10.45 8.73
N VAL A 22 -3.23 -9.93 7.51
CA VAL A 22 -2.05 -9.39 6.83
C VAL A 22 -2.06 -7.88 6.92
N THR A 23 -0.92 -7.31 7.30
CA THR A 23 -0.72 -5.88 7.39
C THR A 23 0.26 -5.43 6.32
N ILE A 24 -0.17 -4.47 5.50
CA ILE A 24 0.64 -3.82 4.49
C ILE A 24 0.92 -2.38 4.95
N ARG A 25 2.20 -2.01 5.03
CA ARG A 25 2.61 -0.66 5.46
C ARG A 25 3.27 0.07 4.31
N CYS A 26 2.94 1.35 4.16
CA CYS A 26 3.56 2.26 3.21
C CYS A 26 4.08 3.51 3.91
N GLN A 27 5.28 3.95 3.54
CA GLN A 27 5.98 5.06 4.17
C GLN A 27 6.54 6.03 3.14
N SER A 28 6.50 7.32 3.49
CA SER A 28 7.18 8.39 2.75
C SER A 28 7.60 9.49 3.74
N THR A 29 8.52 10.36 3.31
CA THR A 29 8.94 11.54 4.10
C THR A 29 7.93 12.69 4.05
N TYR A 30 6.83 12.54 3.31
CA TYR A 30 5.79 13.55 3.10
C TYR A 30 4.47 13.15 3.77
N GLY A 31 3.73 14.14 4.27
CA GLY A 31 2.32 13.95 4.61
C GLY A 31 1.52 13.80 3.31
N ALA A 32 0.77 12.71 3.18
CA ALA A 32 0.22 12.30 1.90
C ALA A 32 -1.00 11.37 2.04
N THR A 33 -1.78 11.30 0.97
CA THR A 33 -2.80 10.26 0.78
C THR A 33 -2.14 9.05 0.15
N PHE A 34 -1.98 7.97 0.91
CA PHE A 34 -1.50 6.68 0.39
C PHE A 34 -2.65 5.90 -0.26
N VAL A 35 -2.31 5.15 -1.29
CA VAL A 35 -3.23 4.37 -2.11
C VAL A 35 -2.62 2.99 -2.32
N LEU A 36 -3.34 1.97 -1.85
CA LEU A 36 -2.99 0.57 -2.03
C LEU A 36 -3.64 0.04 -3.32
N HIS A 37 -2.83 -0.59 -4.15
CA HIS A 37 -3.24 -1.22 -5.40
C HIS A 37 -2.99 -2.71 -5.34
N LYS A 38 -3.81 -3.49 -6.05
CA LYS A 38 -3.59 -4.91 -6.31
C LYS A 38 -3.46 -5.14 -7.81
N ALA A 39 -2.50 -5.96 -8.22
CA ALA A 39 -2.34 -6.35 -9.62
C ALA A 39 -3.62 -7.05 -10.11
N GLY A 40 -4.05 -6.73 -11.33
CA GLY A 40 -5.32 -7.21 -11.90
C GLY A 40 -6.56 -6.43 -11.46
N SER A 41 -6.47 -5.55 -10.45
CA SER A 41 -7.56 -4.62 -10.11
C SER A 41 -7.41 -3.30 -10.85
N SER A 42 -8.48 -2.85 -11.51
CA SER A 42 -8.54 -1.52 -12.13
C SER A 42 -8.74 -0.41 -11.11
N VAL A 43 -9.26 -0.75 -9.92
CA VAL A 43 -9.55 0.19 -8.83
C VAL A 43 -8.58 0.03 -7.66
N PRO A 44 -8.23 1.12 -6.96
CA PRO A 44 -7.52 1.03 -5.68
C PRO A 44 -8.29 0.22 -4.65
N ILE A 45 -7.58 -0.60 -3.89
CA ILE A 45 -8.17 -1.42 -2.81
C ILE A 45 -8.52 -0.54 -1.62
N ARG A 46 -7.61 0.38 -1.25
CA ARG A 46 -7.78 1.21 -0.05
C ARG A 46 -6.97 2.49 -0.15
N ARG A 47 -7.41 3.52 0.57
CA ARG A 47 -6.74 4.83 0.66
C ARG A 47 -6.64 5.23 2.12
N GLN A 48 -5.55 5.88 2.50
CA GLN A 48 -5.34 6.37 3.85
C GLN A 48 -4.55 7.67 3.82
N ASP A 49 -5.09 8.69 4.48
CA ASP A 49 -4.42 9.96 4.70
C ASP A 49 -3.55 9.88 5.95
N VAL A 50 -2.29 10.27 5.81
CA VAL A 50 -1.36 10.31 6.94
C VAL A 50 -0.63 11.65 6.96
N ASP A 51 -0.25 12.08 8.16
CA ASP A 51 0.55 13.28 8.33
C ASP A 51 2.02 13.01 8.06
N ARG A 52 2.82 14.07 8.03
CA ARG A 52 4.24 13.96 7.72
C ARG A 52 4.95 13.19 8.84
N GLY A 53 5.63 12.10 8.49
CA GLY A 53 6.33 11.23 9.44
C GLY A 53 5.52 10.00 9.85
N ASP A 54 4.24 9.94 9.50
CA ASP A 54 3.39 8.79 9.77
C ASP A 54 3.48 7.70 8.70
N THR A 55 3.02 6.50 9.07
CA THR A 55 3.00 5.32 8.22
C THR A 55 1.57 4.94 7.88
N ALA A 56 1.25 4.85 6.59
CA ALA A 56 -0.02 4.26 6.16
C ALA A 56 0.00 2.76 6.43
N THR A 57 -1.05 2.25 7.06
CA THR A 57 -1.19 0.86 7.50
C THR A 57 -2.54 0.31 7.03
N PHE A 58 -2.48 -0.64 6.11
CA PHE A 58 -3.64 -1.32 5.55
C PHE A 58 -3.71 -2.74 6.09
N VAL A 59 -4.79 -3.06 6.78
CA VAL A 59 -5.04 -4.41 7.29
C VAL A 59 -6.01 -5.12 6.36
N LEU A 60 -5.60 -6.31 5.91
CA LEU A 60 -6.42 -7.30 5.21
C LEU A 60 -6.82 -8.35 6.27
N PRO A 61 -8.03 -8.25 6.84
CA PRO A 61 -8.47 -9.18 7.88
C PRO A 61 -8.86 -10.52 7.27
N GLY A 62 -8.46 -11.62 7.90
CA GLY A 62 -8.90 -12.96 7.53
C GLY A 62 -8.67 -13.32 6.06
N VAL A 63 -7.42 -13.20 5.58
CA VAL A 63 -7.13 -13.33 4.14
C VAL A 63 -7.64 -14.65 3.56
N THR A 64 -8.14 -14.58 2.34
CA THR A 64 -8.66 -15.72 1.56
C THR A 64 -7.76 -15.98 0.35
N PRO A 65 -7.89 -17.11 -0.35
CA PRO A 65 -7.15 -17.34 -1.59
C PRO A 65 -7.43 -16.27 -2.67
N SER A 66 -8.58 -15.59 -2.59
CA SER A 66 -8.90 -14.47 -3.48
C SER A 66 -8.10 -13.20 -3.18
N ASP A 67 -7.55 -13.07 -1.97
CA ASP A 67 -6.70 -11.97 -1.55
C ASP A 67 -5.24 -12.15 -1.97
N ALA A 68 -4.83 -13.36 -2.36
CA ALA A 68 -3.51 -13.62 -2.92
C ALA A 68 -3.24 -12.74 -4.15
N GLY A 69 -1.98 -12.40 -4.36
CA GLY A 69 -1.51 -11.61 -5.48
C GLY A 69 -0.54 -10.50 -5.10
N THR A 70 -0.23 -9.66 -6.08
CA THR A 70 0.81 -8.64 -5.93
C THR A 70 0.21 -7.28 -5.58
N TYR A 71 0.69 -6.68 -4.50
CA TYR A 71 0.26 -5.38 -4.00
C TYR A 71 1.32 -4.32 -4.27
N GLY A 72 0.88 -3.09 -4.58
CA GLY A 72 1.77 -1.95 -4.77
C GLY A 72 1.19 -0.69 -4.14
N CYS A 73 2.05 0.22 -3.71
CA CYS A 73 1.65 1.45 -3.04
C CYS A 73 2.06 2.70 -3.81
N SER A 74 1.21 3.71 -3.79
CA SER A 74 1.51 5.05 -4.31
C SER A 74 0.95 6.10 -3.38
N TYR A 75 1.43 7.33 -3.43
CA TYR A 75 0.89 8.41 -2.62
C TYR A 75 0.72 9.71 -3.41
N ARG A 76 -0.17 10.57 -2.91
CA ARG A 76 -0.36 11.95 -3.34
C ARG A 76 0.01 12.90 -2.20
N PRO A 77 1.08 13.70 -2.33
CA PRO A 77 1.46 14.65 -1.30
C PRO A 77 0.32 15.64 -1.01
N ARG A 78 0.11 15.95 0.28
CA ARG A 78 -0.86 16.98 0.66
C ARG A 78 -0.43 18.34 0.11
N GLY A 79 -1.40 19.15 -0.33
CA GLY A 79 -1.15 20.45 -0.96
C GLY A 79 -0.75 20.39 -2.45
N PHE A 80 -0.52 19.19 -3.00
CA PHE A 80 -0.15 19.01 -4.42
C PHE A 80 -1.14 18.06 -5.13
N PRO A 81 -2.37 18.50 -5.45
CA PRO A 81 -3.44 17.62 -5.94
C PRO A 81 -3.13 16.96 -7.29
N PHE A 82 -2.28 17.59 -8.11
CA PHE A 82 -1.87 17.11 -9.43
C PHE A 82 -0.58 16.28 -9.42
N ALA A 83 0.05 16.11 -8.25
CA ALA A 83 1.28 15.35 -8.13
C ALA A 83 1.04 13.97 -7.50
N SER A 84 1.82 12.98 -7.94
CA SER A 84 1.80 11.64 -7.38
C SER A 84 3.21 11.03 -7.36
N SER A 85 3.40 10.06 -6.48
CA SER A 85 4.61 9.25 -6.46
C SER A 85 4.62 8.22 -7.59
N ARG A 86 5.80 7.68 -7.88
CA ARG A 86 5.89 6.35 -8.51
C ARG A 86 5.25 5.29 -7.61
N ARG A 87 4.84 4.17 -8.21
CA ARG A 87 4.49 2.97 -7.44
C ARG A 87 5.74 2.42 -6.75
N SER A 88 5.56 1.95 -5.53
CA SER A 88 6.60 1.20 -4.81
C SER A 88 6.94 -0.09 -5.56
N PRO A 89 8.09 -0.71 -5.25
CA PRO A 89 8.28 -2.13 -5.50
C PRO A 89 7.09 -2.91 -4.93
N ALA A 90 6.65 -3.92 -5.69
CA ALA A 90 5.46 -4.67 -5.36
C ALA A 90 5.79 -5.77 -4.33
N VAL A 91 4.82 -6.07 -3.46
CA VAL A 91 4.93 -7.16 -2.47
C VAL A 91 3.90 -8.23 -2.82
N THR A 92 4.30 -9.50 -2.78
CA THR A 92 3.40 -10.62 -3.06
C THR A 92 2.83 -11.16 -1.76
N LEU A 93 1.52 -11.37 -1.75
CA LEU A 93 0.83 -12.18 -0.76
C LEU A 93 0.53 -13.53 -1.40
N GLU A 94 1.11 -14.59 -0.84
CA GLU A 94 0.92 -15.99 -1.25
C GLU A 94 0.07 -16.72 -0.21
#